data_AF-A0A2M8S668-F1
#
_entry.id   AF-A0A2M8S668-F1
#
_cell.length_a   1.000
_cell.length_b   1.000
_cell.length_c   1.000
_cell.angle_alpha   90.00
_cell.angle_beta   90.00
_cell.angle_gamma   90.00
#
_symmetry.space_group_name_H-M   'P 1'
#
loop_
_entity.id
_entity.type
_entity.pdbx_description
1 polymer ?
#
loop_
_entity_poly.entity_id
_entity_poly.type
_entity_poly.pdbx_seq_one_letter_code
_entity_poly.pdbx_strand_id
1 'polypeptide(L)'
;PEDLRRELDHQPTVPVPAGGLPLAEMGWEIYANYQRALTYRGAVDFDDLIRLALRLLELDAEFLERLRYRWPYILEDEAQDSSQLQEQILRLLSGSLPAPSPLAPPSSPPASWVRVGDPNQAIFETFTTANPRYLRDFIAHEADFRRELPDSGRSQPSIIALANYLIDWVNGEHPATTNAPLTTNAPLSSVREALTVPYIRPAPEGDPQPNPPDNPAGIRLIGRKFTPDEEVAAVVASLEEWLPEHKDWSVAVLVPRNRRGVEVIEALKKRKIDYVEFLASTASTRAAAGALGNVIAYLADPQSASKLARVYQVWRRNWREGEDDQRVLYKHIPELLRKCRAVESFLAPRPDRDW
;
A
#
# COMPACT_ATOMS: atom_id res chain seq x y z
N PRO A 1 18.92 8.93 -2.51
CA PRO A 1 19.57 9.71 -1.42
C PRO A 1 20.14 11.06 -1.86
N GLU A 2 20.85 11.10 -2.99
CA GLU A 2 21.45 12.33 -3.54
C GLU A 2 20.38 13.38 -3.86
N ASP A 3 19.30 12.99 -4.53
CA ASP A 3 18.21 13.93 -4.86
C ASP A 3 17.53 14.47 -3.60
N LEU A 4 17.26 13.62 -2.60
CA LEU A 4 16.75 14.08 -1.31
C LEU A 4 17.72 15.04 -0.58
N ARG A 5 19.04 14.83 -0.71
CA ARG A 5 20.03 15.79 -0.16
C ARG A 5 19.87 17.14 -0.83
N ARG A 6 19.79 17.16 -2.16
CA ARG A 6 19.59 18.41 -2.93
C ARG A 6 18.30 19.10 -2.53
N GLU A 7 17.20 18.38 -2.37
CA GLU A 7 15.92 18.95 -1.91
C GLU A 7 15.98 19.46 -0.46
N LEU A 8 16.82 18.90 0.41
CA LEU A 8 17.04 19.43 1.76
C LEU A 8 17.96 20.67 1.75
N ASP A 9 18.92 20.71 0.84
CA ASP A 9 19.84 21.84 0.66
C ASP A 9 19.15 23.03 -0.03
N HIS A 10 18.25 22.75 -0.98
CA HIS A 10 17.43 23.74 -1.66
C HIS A 10 16.16 23.96 -0.85
N GLN A 11 16.08 25.12 -0.16
CA GLN A 11 14.96 25.42 0.74
C GLN A 11 13.59 25.13 0.10
N PRO A 12 12.69 24.39 0.78
CA PRO A 12 11.34 24.19 0.29
C PRO A 12 10.62 25.54 0.17
N THR A 13 9.58 25.61 -0.67
CA THR A 13 8.64 26.73 -0.79
C THR A 13 7.87 27.05 0.51
N VAL A 14 8.16 26.34 1.60
CA VAL A 14 7.54 26.44 2.92
C VAL A 14 8.53 27.07 3.90
N PRO A 15 8.13 28.04 4.74
CA PRO A 15 9.02 28.66 5.72
C PRO A 15 9.61 27.60 6.67
N VAL A 16 10.93 27.41 6.58
CA VAL A 16 11.68 26.51 7.45
C VAL A 16 11.87 27.19 8.81
N PRO A 17 11.61 26.51 9.94
CA PRO A 17 11.91 27.06 11.27
C PRO A 17 13.39 27.44 11.38
N ALA A 18 13.72 28.42 12.21
CA ALA A 18 15.10 28.91 12.39
C ALA A 18 16.13 27.82 12.82
N GLY A 19 15.67 26.60 13.18
CA GLY A 19 16.48 25.43 13.51
C GLY A 19 16.56 24.34 12.42
N GLY A 20 16.10 24.60 11.19
CA GLY A 20 16.11 23.61 10.10
C GLY A 20 15.03 22.53 10.23
N LEU A 21 15.22 21.42 9.50
CA LEU A 21 14.33 20.24 9.51
C LEU A 21 15.07 19.02 10.11
N PRO A 22 15.34 18.99 11.42
CA PRO A 22 16.21 17.98 12.04
C PRO A 22 15.71 16.54 11.86
N LEU A 23 14.39 16.31 11.80
CA LEU A 23 13.83 14.99 11.53
C LEU A 23 14.02 14.56 10.07
N ALA A 24 13.96 15.50 9.12
CA ALA A 24 14.20 15.21 7.72
C ALA A 24 15.68 14.91 7.45
N GLU A 25 16.58 15.65 8.13
CA GLU A 25 18.02 15.38 8.14
C GLU A 25 18.35 13.99 8.69
N MET A 26 17.80 13.64 9.86
CA MET A 26 17.91 12.29 10.41
C MET A 26 17.36 11.23 9.45
N GLY A 27 16.19 11.48 8.84
CA GLY A 27 15.59 10.58 7.85
C GLY A 27 16.48 10.37 6.63
N TRP A 28 17.08 11.45 6.11
CA TRP A 28 18.05 11.38 5.02
C TRP A 28 19.29 10.57 5.40
N GLU A 29 19.87 10.78 6.59
CA GLU A 29 21.04 10.03 7.05
C GLU A 29 20.74 8.53 7.14
N ILE A 30 19.57 8.16 7.69
CA ILE A 30 19.12 6.77 7.75
C ILE A 30 18.98 6.20 6.34
N TYR A 31 18.29 6.91 5.45
CA TYR A 31 18.08 6.47 4.08
C TYR A 31 19.40 6.32 3.30
N ALA A 32 20.32 7.27 3.45
CA ALA A 32 21.64 7.24 2.82
C ALA A 32 22.48 6.07 3.33
N ASN A 33 22.47 5.81 4.65
CA ASN A 33 23.13 4.64 5.24
C ASN A 33 22.52 3.33 4.74
N TYR A 34 21.17 3.25 4.67
CA TYR A 34 20.44 2.09 4.16
C TYR A 34 20.81 1.77 2.72
N GLN A 35 20.80 2.79 1.84
CA GLN A 35 21.16 2.62 0.43
C GLN A 35 22.64 2.24 0.27
N ARG A 36 23.56 2.83 1.04
CA ARG A 36 24.98 2.41 1.07
C ARG A 36 25.12 0.94 1.47
N ALA A 37 24.34 0.50 2.45
CA ALA A 37 24.31 -0.87 2.93
C ALA A 37 23.75 -1.86 1.89
N LEU A 38 22.75 -1.47 1.09
CA LEU A 38 22.27 -2.26 -0.05
C LEU A 38 23.33 -2.39 -1.14
N THR A 39 23.91 -1.26 -1.57
CA THR A 39 24.96 -1.23 -2.60
C THR A 39 26.17 -2.08 -2.22
N TYR A 40 26.64 -2.00 -0.97
CA TYR A 40 27.77 -2.81 -0.50
C TYR A 40 27.50 -4.32 -0.62
N ARG A 41 26.23 -4.75 -0.52
CA ARG A 41 25.81 -6.15 -0.65
C ARG A 41 25.46 -6.55 -2.08
N GLY A 42 25.50 -5.62 -3.05
CA GLY A 42 24.99 -5.85 -4.39
C GLY A 42 23.49 -6.17 -4.42
N ALA A 43 22.73 -5.63 -3.46
CA ALA A 43 21.30 -5.88 -3.32
C ALA A 43 20.48 -4.66 -3.77
N VAL A 44 19.23 -4.92 -4.16
CA VAL A 44 18.20 -3.92 -4.45
C VAL A 44 16.91 -4.33 -3.74
N ASP A 45 16.12 -3.35 -3.29
CA ASP A 45 14.75 -3.60 -2.80
C ASP A 45 13.71 -3.36 -3.91
N PHE A 46 12.42 -3.52 -3.59
CA PHE A 46 11.34 -3.39 -4.56
C PHE A 46 11.23 -1.98 -5.15
N ASP A 47 11.44 -0.95 -4.33
CA ASP A 47 11.38 0.44 -4.77
C ASP A 47 12.59 0.78 -5.66
N ASP A 48 13.76 0.20 -5.34
CA ASP A 48 14.96 0.33 -6.17
C ASP A 48 14.78 -0.29 -7.55
N LEU A 49 14.00 -1.37 -7.72
CA LEU A 49 13.74 -1.94 -9.05
C LEU A 49 13.09 -0.91 -9.98
N ILE A 50 12.08 -0.18 -9.50
CA ILE A 50 11.38 0.84 -10.28
C ILE A 50 12.26 2.07 -10.45
N ARG A 51 12.83 2.58 -9.36
CA ARG A 51 13.64 3.81 -9.37
C ARG A 51 14.91 3.68 -10.22
N LEU A 52 15.61 2.54 -10.13
CA LEU A 52 16.82 2.30 -10.92
C LEU A 52 16.49 2.01 -12.39
N ALA A 53 15.36 1.35 -12.68
CA ALA A 53 14.90 1.20 -14.05
C ALA A 53 14.64 2.56 -14.70
N LEU A 54 13.91 3.45 -14.02
CA LEU A 54 13.71 4.83 -14.50
C LEU A 54 15.06 5.54 -14.72
N ARG A 55 15.95 5.50 -13.74
CA ARG A 55 17.28 6.14 -13.84
C ARG A 55 18.10 5.61 -15.02
N LEU A 56 17.99 4.32 -15.33
CA LEU A 56 18.67 3.74 -16.49
C LEU A 56 18.11 4.28 -17.81
N LEU A 57 16.79 4.39 -17.93
CA LEU A 57 16.15 5.00 -19.11
C LEU A 57 16.48 6.49 -19.25
N GLU A 58 16.69 7.18 -18.12
CA GLU A 58 17.07 8.59 -18.10
C GLU A 58 18.54 8.84 -18.49
N LEU A 59 19.44 7.89 -18.17
CA LEU A 59 20.88 8.05 -18.41
C LEU A 59 21.34 7.46 -19.74
N ASP A 60 20.70 6.39 -20.23
CA ASP A 60 21.09 5.69 -21.45
C ASP A 60 19.98 5.80 -22.52
N ALA A 61 20.06 6.87 -23.31
CA ALA A 61 19.11 7.13 -24.39
C ALA A 61 19.15 6.05 -25.49
N GLU A 62 20.31 5.44 -25.75
CA GLU A 62 20.43 4.37 -26.74
C GLU A 62 19.71 3.10 -26.25
N PHE A 63 19.85 2.77 -24.96
CA PHE A 63 19.10 1.68 -24.36
C PHE A 63 17.59 1.91 -24.40
N LEU A 64 17.13 3.12 -24.07
CA LEU A 64 15.71 3.48 -24.20
C LEU A 64 15.20 3.28 -25.64
N GLU A 65 15.96 3.72 -26.65
CA GLU A 65 15.59 3.54 -28.06
C GLU A 65 15.54 2.06 -28.47
N ARG A 66 16.46 1.22 -27.98
CA ARG A 66 16.40 -0.23 -28.20
C ARG A 66 15.13 -0.84 -27.59
N LEU A 67 14.69 -0.36 -26.43
CA LEU A 67 13.45 -0.83 -25.79
C LEU A 67 12.21 -0.34 -26.54
N ARG A 68 12.17 0.92 -26.99
CA ARG A 68 11.10 1.45 -27.84
C ARG A 68 10.95 0.64 -29.13
N TYR A 69 12.07 0.33 -29.79
CA TYR A 69 12.08 -0.53 -30.96
C TYR A 69 11.56 -1.95 -30.66
N ARG A 70 11.93 -2.50 -29.50
CA ARG A 70 11.52 -3.84 -29.07
C ARG A 70 10.04 -3.91 -28.67
N TRP A 71 9.49 -2.83 -28.12
CA TRP A 71 8.14 -2.77 -27.57
C TRP A 71 7.30 -1.70 -28.28
N PRO A 72 6.91 -1.95 -29.55
CA PRO A 72 6.08 -1.02 -30.30
C PRO A 72 4.64 -0.91 -29.78
N TYR A 73 4.22 -1.82 -28.91
CA TYR A 73 2.94 -1.82 -28.22
C TYR A 73 3.17 -2.03 -26.72
N ILE A 74 2.58 -1.15 -25.90
CA ILE A 74 2.65 -1.21 -24.45
C ILE A 74 1.22 -1.35 -23.92
N LEU A 75 0.95 -2.44 -23.23
CA LEU A 75 -0.35 -2.73 -22.63
C LEU A 75 -0.21 -2.63 -21.11
N GLU A 76 -0.88 -1.66 -20.51
CA GLU A 76 -0.95 -1.46 -19.07
C GLU A 76 -2.34 -1.86 -18.58
N ASP A 77 -2.38 -2.81 -17.66
CA ASP A 77 -3.59 -3.22 -16.95
C ASP A 77 -3.57 -2.62 -15.53
N GLU A 78 -4.75 -2.49 -14.91
CA GLU A 78 -4.93 -1.85 -13.59
C GLU A 78 -4.31 -0.44 -13.50
N ALA A 79 -4.42 0.34 -14.57
CA ALA A 79 -3.75 1.64 -14.72
C ALA A 79 -4.15 2.68 -13.66
N GLN A 80 -5.25 2.48 -12.92
CA GLN A 80 -5.64 3.33 -11.81
C GLN A 80 -4.67 3.27 -10.62
N ASP A 81 -3.89 2.18 -10.52
CA ASP A 81 -2.96 1.93 -9.41
C ASP A 81 -1.51 2.29 -9.75
N SER A 82 -1.28 2.97 -10.88
CA SER A 82 0.05 3.40 -11.28
C SER A 82 0.62 4.49 -10.38
N SER A 83 1.89 4.33 -10.00
CA SER A 83 2.68 5.33 -9.26
C SER A 83 3.36 6.32 -10.21
N GLN A 84 3.88 7.41 -9.64
CA GLN A 84 4.60 8.44 -10.42
C GLN A 84 5.78 7.90 -11.23
N LEU A 85 6.59 7.03 -10.63
CA LEU A 85 7.79 6.50 -11.29
C LEU A 85 7.41 5.52 -12.41
N GLN A 86 6.37 4.71 -12.20
CA GLN A 86 5.84 3.81 -13.23
C GLN A 86 5.27 4.61 -14.41
N GLU A 87 4.51 5.67 -14.13
CA GLU A 87 4.01 6.58 -15.16
C GLU A 87 5.15 7.20 -15.99
N GLN A 88 6.23 7.66 -15.33
CA GLN A 88 7.40 8.21 -16.03
C GLN A 88 8.09 7.18 -16.93
N ILE A 89 8.27 5.95 -16.44
CA ILE A 89 8.82 4.83 -17.23
C ILE A 89 7.96 4.58 -18.46
N LEU A 90 6.64 4.44 -18.29
CA LEU A 90 5.72 4.16 -19.39
C LEU A 90 5.71 5.28 -20.42
N ARG A 91 5.76 6.54 -19.99
CA ARG A 91 5.85 7.70 -20.89
C ARG A 91 7.18 7.79 -21.65
N LEU A 92 8.29 7.42 -21.02
CA LEU A 92 9.57 7.30 -21.71
C LEU A 92 9.49 6.17 -22.74
N LEU A 93 8.98 5.00 -22.38
CA LEU A 93 8.89 3.87 -23.30
C LEU A 93 7.87 4.08 -24.42
N SER A 94 6.78 4.81 -24.18
CA SER A 94 5.78 5.12 -25.20
C SER A 94 6.25 6.19 -26.18
N GLY A 95 7.21 7.03 -25.78
CA GLY A 95 7.58 8.23 -26.54
C GLY A 95 6.73 9.46 -26.22
N SER A 96 5.81 9.38 -25.25
CA SER A 96 5.05 10.53 -24.75
C SER A 96 5.93 11.56 -24.04
N LEU A 97 7.05 11.12 -23.47
CA LEU A 97 8.13 12.01 -23.02
C LEU A 97 9.32 11.96 -23.99
N PRO A 98 9.96 13.11 -24.25
CA PRO A 98 11.17 13.15 -25.06
C PRO A 98 12.29 12.35 -24.40
N ALA A 99 13.20 11.83 -25.22
CA ALA A 99 14.41 11.23 -24.68
C ALA A 99 15.19 12.29 -23.87
N PRO A 100 15.80 11.93 -22.73
CA PRO A 100 16.52 12.86 -21.86
C PRO A 100 17.70 13.57 -22.54
N SER A 101 18.24 12.99 -23.62
CA SER A 101 19.36 13.54 -24.38
C SER A 101 18.90 14.08 -25.75
N PRO A 102 19.08 15.39 -26.04
CA PRO A 102 18.75 15.97 -27.34
C PRO A 102 19.69 15.53 -28.46
N LEU A 103 20.78 14.82 -28.14
CA LEU A 103 21.79 14.37 -29.12
C LEU A 103 21.42 13.06 -29.82
N ALA A 104 20.39 12.36 -29.36
CA ALA A 104 19.86 11.15 -29.99
C ALA A 104 18.43 11.41 -30.44
N PRO A 105 18.20 11.90 -31.68
CA PRO A 105 16.85 12.00 -32.21
C PRO A 105 16.18 10.62 -32.20
N PRO A 106 14.87 10.53 -31.90
CA PRO A 106 14.18 9.26 -31.86
C PRO A 106 14.33 8.55 -33.20
N SER A 107 14.85 7.33 -33.13
CA SER A 107 15.11 6.47 -34.28
C SER A 107 13.90 5.60 -34.63
N SER A 108 12.98 5.45 -33.66
CA SER A 108 11.76 4.67 -33.76
C SER A 108 10.53 5.57 -33.61
N PRO A 109 9.39 5.23 -34.26
CA PRO A 109 8.13 5.91 -33.99
C PRO A 109 7.70 5.70 -32.53
N PRO A 110 6.86 6.59 -31.96
CA PRO A 110 6.24 6.38 -30.65
C PRO A 110 5.52 5.03 -30.60
N ALA A 111 5.58 4.36 -29.44
CA ALA A 111 4.86 3.11 -29.23
C ALA A 111 3.36 3.38 -29.07
N SER A 112 2.55 2.41 -29.47
CA SER A 112 1.12 2.41 -29.18
C SER A 112 0.91 2.02 -27.71
N TRP A 113 0.52 2.99 -26.88
CA TRP A 113 0.27 2.77 -25.46
C TRP A 113 -1.22 2.63 -25.18
N VAL A 114 -1.62 1.46 -24.68
CA VAL A 114 -3.00 1.13 -24.30
C VAL A 114 -3.05 0.98 -22.79
N ARG A 115 -3.95 1.72 -22.14
CA ARG A 115 -4.21 1.64 -20.71
C ARG A 115 -5.60 1.08 -20.48
N VAL A 116 -5.70 0.10 -19.58
CA VAL A 116 -6.94 -0.50 -19.11
C VAL A 116 -7.00 -0.31 -17.60
N GLY A 117 -8.15 0.12 -17.10
CA GLY A 117 -8.34 0.35 -15.67
C GLY A 117 -9.70 0.96 -15.37
N ASP A 118 -10.05 0.97 -14.09
CA ASP A 118 -11.31 1.52 -13.58
C ASP A 118 -11.01 2.50 -12.43
N PRO A 119 -11.28 3.81 -12.61
CA PRO A 119 -11.11 4.80 -11.55
C PRO A 119 -11.87 4.46 -10.25
N ASN A 120 -13.00 3.75 -10.33
CA ASN A 120 -13.77 3.35 -9.15
C ASN A 120 -13.10 2.23 -8.33
N GLN A 121 -12.04 1.61 -8.87
CA GLN A 121 -11.28 0.54 -8.22
C GLN A 121 -9.94 1.01 -7.68
N ALA A 122 -9.67 2.32 -7.70
CA ALA A 122 -8.44 2.92 -7.18
C ALA A 122 -8.39 2.89 -5.64
N ILE A 123 -7.99 1.74 -5.07
CA ILE A 123 -8.00 1.51 -3.62
C ILE A 123 -6.62 1.65 -2.97
N PHE A 124 -5.54 1.85 -3.75
CA PHE A 124 -4.16 1.86 -3.24
C PHE A 124 -3.61 3.26 -2.89
N GLU A 125 -4.33 4.35 -3.19
CA GLU A 125 -3.84 5.73 -3.08
C GLU A 125 -3.38 6.11 -1.66
N THR A 126 -4.11 5.68 -0.61
CA THR A 126 -3.89 6.20 0.76
C THR A 126 -2.70 5.58 1.49
N PHE A 127 -2.16 4.46 1.00
CA PHE A 127 -1.09 3.72 1.68
C PHE A 127 0.02 3.25 0.74
N THR A 128 -0.01 3.65 -0.52
CA THR A 128 1.06 3.44 -1.51
C THR A 128 1.37 4.75 -2.24
N THR A 129 2.22 4.69 -3.26
CA THR A 129 2.53 5.82 -4.16
C THR A 129 1.62 5.88 -5.39
N ALA A 130 0.64 4.98 -5.50
CA ALA A 130 -0.35 4.95 -6.57
C ALA A 130 -1.16 6.26 -6.62
N ASN A 131 -1.50 6.72 -7.82
CA ASN A 131 -2.35 7.90 -7.97
C ASN A 131 -3.30 7.76 -9.16
N PRO A 132 -4.63 7.67 -8.93
CA PRO A 132 -5.60 7.49 -10.01
C PRO A 132 -5.68 8.66 -10.99
N ARG A 133 -5.10 9.82 -10.63
CA ARG A 133 -5.02 10.96 -11.55
C ARG A 133 -4.34 10.60 -12.87
N TYR A 134 -3.35 9.70 -12.87
CA TYR A 134 -2.63 9.37 -14.11
C TYR A 134 -3.55 8.73 -15.16
N LEU A 135 -4.37 7.77 -14.74
CA LEU A 135 -5.38 7.19 -15.62
C LEU A 135 -6.44 8.23 -16.01
N ARG A 136 -6.93 9.03 -15.04
CA ARG A 136 -7.95 10.05 -15.29
C ARG A 136 -7.48 11.12 -16.29
N ASP A 137 -6.26 11.63 -16.12
CA ASP A 137 -5.66 12.63 -17.00
C ASP A 137 -5.41 12.06 -18.39
N PHE A 138 -4.91 10.81 -18.48
CA PHE A 138 -4.73 10.12 -19.75
C PHE A 138 -6.07 9.98 -20.50
N ILE A 139 -7.11 9.50 -19.80
CA ILE A 139 -8.47 9.41 -20.34
C ILE A 139 -8.98 10.80 -20.72
N ALA A 140 -8.73 11.85 -19.96
CA ALA A 140 -9.31 13.17 -20.23
C ALA A 140 -8.61 13.92 -21.37
N HIS A 141 -7.28 13.79 -21.49
CA HIS A 141 -6.45 14.73 -22.24
C HIS A 141 -5.49 14.11 -23.25
N GLU A 142 -5.18 12.81 -23.15
CA GLU A 142 -4.06 12.22 -23.92
C GLU A 142 -4.48 11.09 -24.86
N ALA A 143 -5.48 10.30 -24.49
CA ALA A 143 -5.90 9.15 -25.27
C ALA A 143 -6.49 9.55 -26.63
N ASP A 144 -5.87 9.08 -27.72
CA ASP A 144 -6.39 9.21 -29.10
C ASP A 144 -7.74 8.51 -29.27
N PHE A 145 -7.91 7.37 -28.61
CA PHE A 145 -9.12 6.56 -28.62
C PHE A 145 -9.53 6.19 -27.20
N ARG A 146 -10.83 6.31 -26.93
CA ARG A 146 -11.44 5.96 -25.65
C ARG A 146 -12.56 4.96 -25.90
N ARG A 147 -12.55 3.85 -25.18
CA ARG A 147 -13.58 2.81 -25.25
C ARG A 147 -13.96 2.41 -23.82
N GLU A 148 -15.21 2.65 -23.49
CA GLU A 148 -15.81 2.14 -22.27
C GLU A 148 -16.25 0.68 -22.47
N LEU A 149 -16.11 -0.13 -21.42
CA LEU A 149 -16.56 -1.52 -21.39
C LEU A 149 -17.56 -1.67 -20.23
N PRO A 150 -18.78 -1.12 -20.36
CA PRO A 150 -19.75 -1.11 -19.26
C PRO A 150 -20.37 -2.49 -19.00
N ASP A 151 -20.39 -3.36 -20.01
CA ASP A 151 -21.07 -4.66 -19.96
C ASP A 151 -20.23 -5.70 -19.20
N SER A 152 -20.85 -6.37 -18.22
CA SER A 152 -20.18 -7.36 -17.36
C SER A 152 -21.09 -8.55 -17.07
N GLY A 153 -20.59 -9.74 -17.40
CA GLY A 153 -21.21 -11.04 -17.11
C GLY A 153 -20.87 -11.63 -15.75
N ARG A 154 -20.04 -10.96 -14.94
CA ARG A 154 -19.45 -11.54 -13.71
C ARG A 154 -20.46 -11.74 -12.59
N SER A 155 -21.41 -10.83 -12.45
CA SER A 155 -22.25 -10.70 -11.24
C SER A 155 -23.74 -10.86 -11.56
N GLN A 156 -24.53 -11.26 -10.56
CA GLN A 156 -26.00 -11.27 -10.69
C GLN A 156 -26.54 -9.85 -10.91
N PRO A 157 -27.67 -9.69 -11.63
CA PRO A 157 -28.29 -8.38 -11.86
C PRO A 157 -28.52 -7.56 -10.59
N SER A 158 -28.96 -8.18 -9.49
CA SER A 158 -29.16 -7.49 -8.20
C SER A 158 -27.86 -6.95 -7.59
N ILE A 159 -26.73 -7.63 -7.79
CA ILE A 159 -25.42 -7.16 -7.33
C ILE A 159 -24.97 -5.95 -8.17
N ILE A 160 -25.17 -6.01 -9.49
CA ILE A 160 -24.90 -4.89 -10.40
C ILE A 160 -25.75 -3.68 -10.03
N ALA A 161 -27.04 -3.88 -9.77
CA ALA A 161 -27.96 -2.82 -9.36
C ALA A 161 -27.52 -2.17 -8.04
N LEU A 162 -27.10 -2.96 -7.05
CA LEU A 162 -26.58 -2.44 -5.78
C LEU A 162 -25.29 -1.62 -5.98
N ALA A 163 -24.36 -2.11 -6.81
CA ALA A 163 -23.12 -1.39 -7.10
C ALA A 163 -23.40 -0.03 -7.77
N ASN A 164 -24.29 0.00 -8.77
CA ASN A 164 -24.71 1.25 -9.43
C ASN A 164 -25.44 2.20 -8.46
N TYR A 165 -26.31 1.67 -7.59
CA TYR A 165 -26.96 2.47 -6.55
C TYR A 165 -25.95 3.14 -5.61
N LEU A 166 -24.84 2.44 -5.27
CA LEU A 166 -23.79 3.03 -4.43
C LEU A 166 -23.09 4.22 -5.11
N ILE A 167 -22.95 4.22 -6.44
CA ILE A 167 -22.43 5.38 -7.19
C ILE A 167 -23.36 6.59 -6.96
N ASP A 168 -24.66 6.40 -7.16
CA ASP A 168 -25.66 7.46 -6.99
C ASP A 168 -25.74 7.96 -5.55
N TRP A 169 -25.75 7.03 -4.60
CA TRP A 169 -25.81 7.34 -3.18
C TRP A 169 -24.57 8.12 -2.74
N VAL A 170 -23.37 7.71 -3.17
CA VAL A 170 -22.11 8.42 -2.86
C VAL A 170 -22.14 9.85 -3.42
N ASN A 171 -22.62 10.03 -4.65
CA ASN A 171 -22.58 11.32 -5.33
C ASN A 171 -23.71 12.27 -4.89
N GLY A 172 -24.89 11.74 -4.56
CA GLY A 172 -26.08 12.50 -4.24
C GLY A 172 -26.39 12.60 -2.73
N GLU A 173 -26.29 11.50 -2.00
CA GLU A 173 -26.90 11.34 -0.69
C GLU A 173 -25.88 11.20 0.46
N HIS A 174 -24.61 10.95 0.16
CA HIS A 174 -23.59 10.75 1.19
C HIS A 174 -23.52 11.95 2.17
N PRO A 175 -23.55 11.69 3.49
CA PRO A 175 -23.66 12.74 4.51
C PRO A 175 -22.38 13.58 4.65
N ALA A 176 -21.21 13.03 4.30
CA ALA A 176 -19.99 13.82 4.22
C ALA A 176 -20.08 14.81 3.05
N THR A 177 -20.39 16.06 3.38
CA THR A 177 -20.38 17.20 2.46
C THR A 177 -19.04 17.93 2.55
N THR A 178 -18.73 18.75 1.54
CA THR A 178 -17.53 19.57 1.34
C THR A 178 -17.16 20.54 2.48
N ASN A 179 -17.85 20.51 3.62
CA ASN A 179 -17.81 21.57 4.65
C ASN A 179 -17.39 21.08 6.06
N ALA A 180 -16.75 19.92 6.20
CA ALA A 180 -16.11 19.56 7.47
C ALA A 180 -14.93 20.53 7.74
N PRO A 181 -14.87 21.20 8.91
CA PRO A 181 -13.80 22.17 9.19
C PRO A 181 -12.42 21.52 9.08
N LEU A 182 -11.53 22.20 8.35
CA LEU A 182 -10.12 21.85 8.20
C LEU A 182 -9.46 21.71 9.58
N THR A 183 -9.12 20.48 9.96
CA THR A 183 -8.01 20.26 10.90
C THR A 183 -6.88 19.60 10.12
N THR A 184 -5.90 20.45 9.80
CA THR A 184 -4.54 20.22 9.29
C THR A 184 -4.27 18.99 8.41
N ASN A 185 -4.04 19.32 7.13
CA ASN A 185 -3.34 18.59 6.07
C ASN A 185 -4.22 17.72 5.14
N ALA A 186 -4.47 18.30 3.97
CA ALA A 186 -5.28 17.88 2.84
C ALA A 186 -6.81 18.15 2.98
N PRO A 187 -7.42 18.93 2.07
CA PRO A 187 -8.87 18.91 1.93
C PRO A 187 -9.24 17.47 1.56
N LEU A 188 -10.12 16.83 2.33
CA LEU A 188 -10.84 15.66 1.80
C LEU A 188 -11.57 16.17 0.56
N SER A 189 -11.08 15.81 -0.63
CA SER A 189 -11.89 15.86 -1.84
C SER A 189 -13.24 15.28 -1.48
N SER A 190 -14.31 15.97 -1.87
CA SER A 190 -15.65 15.56 -1.46
C SER A 190 -15.82 14.07 -1.77
N VAL A 191 -16.28 13.28 -0.80
CA VAL A 191 -16.51 11.83 -1.02
C VAL A 191 -17.47 11.61 -2.21
N ARG A 192 -18.22 12.66 -2.59
CA ARG A 192 -19.10 12.73 -3.76
C ARG A 192 -18.40 12.61 -5.11
N GLU A 193 -17.07 12.62 -5.14
CA GLU A 193 -16.29 12.38 -6.36
C GLU A 193 -15.51 11.06 -6.30
N ALA A 194 -15.73 10.25 -5.25
CA ALA A 194 -15.02 8.99 -5.06
C ALA A 194 -15.49 7.90 -6.03
N LEU A 195 -16.75 7.94 -6.47
CA LEU A 195 -17.31 7.01 -7.46
C LEU A 195 -17.85 7.78 -8.66
N THR A 196 -17.56 7.33 -9.87
CA THR A 196 -17.91 7.98 -11.12
C THR A 196 -18.63 7.02 -12.07
N VAL A 197 -19.44 7.58 -12.97
CA VAL A 197 -19.99 6.87 -14.13
C VAL A 197 -18.86 6.50 -15.12
N PRO A 198 -19.05 5.49 -16.02
CA PRO A 198 -20.28 4.80 -16.40
C PRO A 198 -20.81 3.78 -15.38
N TYR A 199 -22.11 3.48 -15.46
CA TYR A 199 -22.73 2.37 -14.73
C TYR A 199 -22.36 1.02 -15.35
N ILE A 200 -22.27 0.00 -14.50
CA ILE A 200 -22.12 -1.39 -14.92
C ILE A 200 -23.44 -1.84 -15.57
N ARG A 201 -23.35 -2.48 -16.73
CA ARG A 201 -24.46 -3.08 -17.47
C ARG A 201 -24.34 -4.61 -17.40
N PRO A 202 -25.45 -5.34 -17.34
CA PRO A 202 -25.43 -6.79 -17.56
C PRO A 202 -24.86 -7.11 -18.95
N ALA A 203 -24.24 -8.27 -19.09
CA ALA A 203 -23.81 -8.80 -20.37
C ALA A 203 -24.99 -8.87 -21.36
N PRO A 204 -24.77 -8.51 -22.64
CA PRO A 204 -25.81 -8.55 -23.65
C PRO A 204 -26.29 -9.98 -23.93
N GLU A 205 -27.47 -10.10 -24.54
CA GLU A 205 -27.98 -11.40 -24.97
C GLU A 205 -27.03 -12.04 -25.98
N GLY A 206 -26.68 -13.31 -25.75
CA GLY A 206 -25.74 -14.06 -26.60
C GLY A 206 -24.26 -13.82 -26.28
N ASP A 207 -23.93 -13.05 -25.24
CA ASP A 207 -22.56 -12.94 -24.74
C ASP A 207 -22.02 -14.32 -24.33
N PRO A 208 -20.76 -14.68 -24.66
CA PRO A 208 -20.16 -15.95 -24.26
C PRO A 208 -20.07 -16.14 -22.74
N GLN A 209 -20.15 -15.06 -21.96
CA GLN A 209 -20.14 -15.07 -20.51
C GLN A 209 -21.40 -14.34 -19.98
N PRO A 210 -22.59 -14.99 -20.03
CA PRO A 210 -23.82 -14.37 -19.53
C PRO A 210 -23.79 -14.23 -18.01
N ASN A 211 -24.56 -13.27 -17.49
CA ASN A 211 -24.73 -13.11 -16.03
C ASN A 211 -25.35 -14.37 -15.40
N PRO A 212 -24.97 -14.71 -14.16
CA PRO A 212 -25.67 -15.73 -13.39
C PRO A 212 -27.15 -15.34 -13.16
N PRO A 213 -28.05 -16.33 -12.98
CA PRO A 213 -29.45 -16.05 -12.67
C PRO A 213 -29.59 -15.15 -11.45
N ASP A 214 -30.51 -14.20 -11.53
CA ASP A 214 -30.69 -13.22 -10.46
C ASP A 214 -31.26 -13.87 -9.19
N ASN A 215 -30.73 -13.47 -8.03
CA ASN A 215 -31.24 -13.86 -6.73
C ASN A 215 -31.18 -12.67 -5.76
N PRO A 216 -32.18 -11.76 -5.79
CA PRO A 216 -32.22 -10.62 -4.90
C PRO A 216 -32.16 -11.00 -3.42
N ALA A 217 -32.74 -12.15 -3.04
CA ALA A 217 -32.73 -12.66 -1.67
C ALA A 217 -31.34 -13.15 -1.20
N GLY A 218 -30.38 -13.30 -2.13
CA GLY A 218 -28.98 -13.60 -1.83
C GLY A 218 -28.24 -12.42 -1.18
N ILE A 219 -28.69 -11.19 -1.41
CA ILE A 219 -28.12 -10.00 -0.79
C ILE A 219 -28.78 -9.79 0.57
N ARG A 220 -28.02 -10.07 1.65
CA ARG A 220 -28.51 -9.94 3.03
C ARG A 220 -27.71 -8.88 3.79
N LEU A 221 -28.38 -7.79 4.13
CA LEU A 221 -27.85 -6.75 5.01
C LEU A 221 -28.37 -6.98 6.44
N ILE A 222 -27.46 -7.30 7.37
CA ILE A 222 -27.84 -7.57 8.76
C ILE A 222 -27.85 -6.25 9.54
N GLY A 223 -29.04 -5.67 9.72
CA GLY A 223 -29.21 -4.40 10.47
C GLY A 223 -29.09 -4.53 12.00
N ARG A 224 -28.94 -5.76 12.52
CA ARG A 224 -28.66 -5.98 13.94
C ARG A 224 -27.24 -5.48 14.27
N LYS A 225 -27.10 -4.81 15.40
CA LYS A 225 -25.80 -4.42 15.93
C LYS A 225 -25.08 -5.65 16.50
N PHE A 226 -23.80 -5.78 16.14
CA PHE A 226 -22.89 -6.76 16.72
C PHE A 226 -21.74 -6.04 17.43
N THR A 227 -21.25 -6.63 18.51
CA THR A 227 -19.85 -6.38 18.90
C THR A 227 -18.92 -7.03 17.86
N PRO A 228 -17.66 -6.59 17.74
CA PRO A 228 -16.76 -7.15 16.75
C PRO A 228 -16.55 -8.68 16.86
N ASP A 229 -16.56 -9.21 18.07
CA ASP A 229 -16.43 -10.66 18.31
C ASP A 229 -17.72 -11.41 17.96
N GLU A 230 -18.88 -10.82 18.25
CA GLU A 230 -20.17 -11.40 17.87
C GLU A 230 -20.36 -11.44 16.35
N GLU A 231 -19.89 -10.43 15.61
CA GLU A 231 -19.93 -10.39 14.16
C GLU A 231 -19.10 -11.54 13.57
N VAL A 232 -17.86 -11.71 14.04
CA VAL A 232 -17.00 -12.83 13.62
C VAL A 232 -17.65 -14.17 13.93
N ALA A 233 -18.21 -14.32 15.14
CA ALA A 233 -18.89 -15.55 15.53
C ALA A 233 -20.12 -15.83 14.66
N ALA A 234 -20.89 -14.80 14.28
CA ALA A 234 -22.06 -14.92 13.42
C ALA A 234 -21.69 -15.31 11.98
N VAL A 235 -20.65 -14.69 11.41
CA VAL A 235 -20.15 -15.03 10.07
C VAL A 235 -19.66 -16.48 10.04
N VAL A 236 -18.85 -16.89 11.02
CA VAL A 236 -18.31 -18.26 11.09
C VAL A 236 -19.43 -19.29 11.31
N ALA A 237 -20.44 -18.98 12.14
CA ALA A 237 -21.61 -19.85 12.30
C ALA A 237 -22.38 -20.00 10.99
N SER A 238 -22.56 -18.91 10.23
CA SER A 238 -23.22 -18.96 8.92
C SER A 238 -22.45 -19.80 7.91
N LEU A 239 -21.10 -19.75 7.94
CA LEU A 239 -20.27 -20.58 7.06
C LEU A 239 -20.36 -22.07 7.42
N GLU A 240 -20.35 -22.39 8.72
CA GLU A 240 -20.49 -23.77 9.21
C GLU A 240 -21.80 -24.41 8.74
N GLU A 241 -22.89 -23.65 8.74
CA GLU A 241 -24.20 -24.10 8.26
C GLU A 241 -24.27 -24.18 6.72
N TRP A 242 -23.67 -23.23 6.01
CA TRP A 242 -23.80 -23.09 4.56
C TRP A 242 -22.90 -24.05 3.76
N LEU A 243 -21.66 -24.25 4.20
CA LEU A 243 -20.64 -25.03 3.46
C LEU A 243 -21.05 -26.49 3.17
N PRO A 244 -21.68 -27.25 4.09
CA PRO A 244 -22.07 -28.63 3.82
C PRO A 244 -23.00 -28.81 2.61
N GLU A 245 -23.84 -27.81 2.32
CA GLU A 245 -24.79 -27.81 1.20
C GLU A 245 -24.17 -27.26 -0.10
N HIS A 246 -22.97 -26.66 -0.05
CA HIS A 246 -22.35 -25.93 -1.16
C HIS A 246 -20.88 -26.35 -1.38
N LYS A 247 -20.61 -27.65 -1.37
CA LYS A 247 -19.23 -28.19 -1.41
C LYS A 247 -18.46 -27.87 -2.70
N ASP A 248 -19.18 -27.67 -3.80
CA ASP A 248 -18.59 -27.36 -5.11
C ASP A 248 -18.42 -25.85 -5.33
N TRP A 249 -18.73 -25.03 -4.33
CA TRP A 249 -18.70 -23.58 -4.43
C TRP A 249 -17.48 -23.00 -3.73
N SER A 250 -17.00 -21.87 -4.24
CA SER A 250 -16.00 -21.05 -3.54
C SER A 250 -16.70 -20.00 -2.69
N VAL A 251 -16.19 -19.77 -1.48
CA VAL A 251 -16.64 -18.69 -0.60
C VAL A 251 -15.46 -17.81 -0.21
N ALA A 252 -15.68 -16.49 -0.22
CA ALA A 252 -14.70 -15.51 0.22
C ALA A 252 -15.27 -14.69 1.38
N VAL A 253 -14.49 -14.53 2.44
CA VAL A 253 -14.80 -13.63 3.55
C VAL A 253 -13.88 -12.41 3.43
N LEU A 254 -14.46 -11.29 3.00
CA LEU A 254 -13.72 -10.03 2.87
C LEU A 254 -13.82 -9.22 4.16
N VAL A 255 -12.68 -8.72 4.62
CA VAL A 255 -12.59 -7.93 5.85
C VAL A 255 -11.74 -6.69 5.60
N PRO A 256 -12.06 -5.54 6.22
CA PRO A 256 -11.40 -4.28 5.90
C PRO A 256 -9.96 -4.19 6.45
N ARG A 257 -9.55 -5.09 7.35
CA ARG A 257 -8.26 -5.03 8.04
C ARG A 257 -7.69 -6.43 8.28
N ASN A 258 -6.38 -6.58 8.10
CA ASN A 258 -5.67 -7.84 8.36
C ASN A 258 -5.92 -8.42 9.75
N ARG A 259 -6.00 -7.56 10.79
CA ARG A 259 -6.31 -7.99 12.15
C ARG A 259 -7.66 -8.71 12.24
N ARG A 260 -8.70 -8.19 11.58
CA ARG A 260 -10.02 -8.84 11.53
C ARG A 260 -9.93 -10.19 10.82
N GLY A 261 -9.09 -10.28 9.78
CA GLY A 261 -8.82 -11.56 9.10
C GLY A 261 -8.21 -12.60 10.04
N VAL A 262 -7.23 -12.21 10.87
CA VAL A 262 -6.65 -13.10 11.89
C VAL A 262 -7.72 -13.58 12.86
N GLU A 263 -8.59 -12.68 13.34
CA GLU A 263 -9.69 -13.02 14.27
C GLU A 263 -10.68 -14.01 13.63
N VAL A 264 -11.03 -13.84 12.35
CA VAL A 264 -11.87 -14.79 11.59
C VAL A 264 -11.18 -16.15 11.45
N ILE A 265 -9.88 -16.18 11.10
CA ILE A 265 -9.11 -17.42 10.96
C ILE A 265 -9.04 -18.18 12.28
N GLU A 266 -8.79 -17.50 13.39
CA GLU A 266 -8.80 -18.12 14.71
C GLU A 266 -10.17 -18.72 15.06
N ALA A 267 -11.26 -18.04 14.67
CA ALA A 267 -12.62 -18.55 14.86
C ALA A 267 -12.92 -19.77 13.96
N LEU A 268 -12.50 -19.76 12.69
CA LEU A 268 -12.62 -20.90 11.76
C LEU A 268 -11.84 -22.12 12.29
N LYS A 269 -10.60 -21.92 12.77
CA LYS A 269 -9.79 -22.99 13.41
C LYS A 269 -10.50 -23.63 14.58
N LYS A 270 -11.12 -22.83 15.47
CA LYS A 270 -11.86 -23.34 16.64
C LYS A 270 -13.03 -24.23 16.23
N ARG A 271 -13.65 -23.95 15.08
CA ARG A 271 -14.76 -24.75 14.52
C ARG A 271 -14.32 -25.84 13.54
N LYS A 272 -13.00 -25.99 13.29
CA LYS A 272 -12.43 -26.96 12.35
C LYS A 272 -12.99 -26.81 10.91
N ILE A 273 -13.23 -25.57 10.50
CA ILE A 273 -13.64 -25.25 9.13
C ILE A 273 -12.37 -25.02 8.30
N ASP A 274 -12.26 -25.68 7.16
CA ASP A 274 -11.13 -25.51 6.25
C ASP A 274 -11.13 -24.12 5.62
N TYR A 275 -9.94 -23.54 5.45
CA TYR A 275 -9.78 -22.20 4.89
C TYR A 275 -8.43 -22.03 4.20
N VAL A 276 -8.37 -21.04 3.32
CA VAL A 276 -7.12 -20.53 2.72
C VAL A 276 -6.96 -19.06 3.17
N GLU A 277 -5.79 -18.71 3.70
CA GLU A 277 -5.50 -17.34 4.13
C GLU A 277 -4.62 -16.59 3.12
N PHE A 278 -4.99 -15.35 2.80
CA PHE A 278 -4.22 -14.44 1.95
C PHE A 278 -3.73 -13.21 2.74
N LEU A 279 -3.42 -13.38 4.04
CA LEU A 279 -2.96 -12.28 4.88
C LEU A 279 -1.48 -11.98 4.61
N ALA A 280 -1.22 -10.81 4.03
CA ALA A 280 0.07 -10.36 3.50
C ALA A 280 1.23 -10.18 4.51
N SER A 281 1.07 -10.60 5.77
CA SER A 281 2.16 -10.48 6.74
C SER A 281 2.69 -11.85 7.12
N THR A 282 3.91 -12.13 6.66
CA THR A 282 4.70 -13.22 7.24
C THR A 282 4.98 -12.90 8.71
N ALA A 283 5.22 -13.94 9.52
CA ALA A 283 5.63 -13.74 10.90
C ALA A 283 6.90 -12.89 11.02
N SER A 284 7.80 -12.97 10.03
CA SER A 284 9.03 -12.17 9.98
C SER A 284 8.74 -10.68 9.76
N THR A 285 7.83 -10.32 8.85
CA THR A 285 7.44 -8.92 8.60
C THR A 285 6.79 -8.29 9.84
N ARG A 286 5.85 -8.99 10.50
CA ARG A 286 5.24 -8.48 11.75
C ARG A 286 6.28 -8.25 12.84
N ALA A 287 7.25 -9.16 12.95
CA ALA A 287 8.28 -9.07 13.96
C ALA A 287 9.31 -7.95 13.66
N ALA A 288 9.61 -7.68 12.40
CA ALA A 288 10.46 -6.54 11.99
C ALA A 288 9.75 -5.19 12.21
N ALA A 289 8.49 -5.05 11.78
CA ALA A 289 7.69 -3.85 12.02
C ALA A 289 7.50 -3.59 13.53
N GLY A 290 7.25 -4.65 14.31
CA GLY A 290 7.21 -4.56 15.77
C GLY A 290 8.54 -4.08 16.37
N ALA A 291 9.68 -4.54 15.85
CA ALA A 291 11.00 -4.06 16.28
C ALA A 291 11.18 -2.57 16.03
N LEU A 292 10.93 -2.12 14.81
CA LEU A 292 11.03 -0.71 14.43
C LEU A 292 10.08 0.16 15.26
N GLY A 293 8.83 -0.28 15.47
CA GLY A 293 7.87 0.43 16.31
C GLY A 293 8.35 0.60 17.75
N ASN A 294 8.96 -0.43 18.36
CA ASN A 294 9.54 -0.30 19.70
C ASN A 294 10.75 0.65 19.74
N VAL A 295 11.60 0.64 18.69
CA VAL A 295 12.73 1.57 18.56
C VAL A 295 12.24 3.00 18.46
N ILE A 296 11.28 3.29 17.57
CA ILE A 296 10.71 4.63 17.40
C ILE A 296 10.02 5.09 18.69
N ALA A 297 9.24 4.22 19.34
CA ALA A 297 8.58 4.55 20.60
C ALA A 297 9.58 4.89 21.72
N TYR A 298 10.75 4.25 21.73
CA TYR A 298 11.85 4.61 22.63
C TYR A 298 12.52 5.92 22.22
N LEU A 299 12.82 6.14 20.94
CA LEU A 299 13.42 7.39 20.48
C LEU A 299 12.53 8.61 20.75
N ALA A 300 11.20 8.44 20.76
CA ALA A 300 10.25 9.48 21.15
C ALA A 300 10.25 9.78 22.67
N ASP A 301 10.82 8.89 23.49
CA ASP A 301 10.90 9.02 24.95
C ASP A 301 12.18 8.32 25.47
N PRO A 302 13.36 8.89 25.16
CA PRO A 302 14.64 8.21 25.34
C PRO A 302 15.05 8.05 26.81
N GLN A 303 14.35 8.70 27.73
CA GLN A 303 14.54 8.59 29.19
C GLN A 303 13.84 7.35 29.78
N SER A 304 12.99 6.68 29.00
CA SER A 304 12.24 5.53 29.48
C SER A 304 13.07 4.25 29.48
N ALA A 305 13.60 3.89 30.65
CA ALA A 305 14.30 2.62 30.88
C ALA A 305 13.47 1.38 30.50
N SER A 306 12.15 1.44 30.71
CA SER A 306 11.22 0.38 30.32
C SER A 306 11.13 0.20 28.81
N LYS A 307 11.11 1.30 28.04
CA LYS A 307 11.11 1.25 26.58
C LYS A 307 12.45 0.77 26.03
N LEU A 308 13.58 1.20 26.62
CA LEU A 308 14.91 0.69 26.25
C LEU A 308 15.05 -0.82 26.49
N ALA A 309 14.60 -1.30 27.66
CA ALA A 309 14.57 -2.73 27.96
C ALA A 309 13.74 -3.51 26.93
N ARG A 310 12.61 -2.93 26.48
CA ARG A 310 11.78 -3.51 25.44
C ARG A 310 12.49 -3.55 24.09
N VAL A 311 13.18 -2.48 23.69
CA VAL A 311 13.99 -2.43 22.47
C VAL A 311 15.06 -3.53 22.48
N TYR A 312 15.79 -3.69 23.58
CA TYR A 312 16.78 -4.76 23.71
C TYR A 312 16.16 -6.15 23.50
N GLN A 313 15.03 -6.44 24.15
CA GLN A 313 14.34 -7.74 24.01
C GLN A 313 13.87 -8.01 22.58
N VAL A 314 13.50 -6.98 21.84
CA VAL A 314 13.06 -7.15 20.45
C VAL A 314 14.25 -7.28 19.51
N TRP A 315 15.33 -6.52 19.74
CA TRP A 315 16.58 -6.64 18.99
C TRP A 315 17.22 -8.03 19.16
N ARG A 316 17.21 -8.58 20.37
CA ARG A 316 17.75 -9.91 20.70
C ARG A 316 16.71 -11.04 20.65
N ARG A 317 15.61 -10.90 19.89
CA ARG A 317 14.52 -11.91 19.89
C ARG A 317 15.00 -13.35 19.62
N ASN A 318 16.03 -13.50 18.79
CA ASN A 318 16.61 -14.80 18.43
C ASN A 318 17.29 -15.49 19.62
N TRP A 319 17.72 -14.73 20.64
CA TRP A 319 18.33 -15.27 21.85
C TRP A 319 17.32 -15.92 22.80
N ARG A 320 16.01 -15.74 22.55
CA ARG A 320 14.95 -16.41 23.31
C ARG A 320 15.03 -17.94 23.21
N GLU A 321 15.46 -18.43 22.05
CA GLU A 321 15.58 -19.86 21.71
C GLU A 321 17.04 -20.25 21.39
N GLY A 322 18.00 -19.37 21.68
CA GLY A 322 19.42 -19.59 21.45
C GLY A 322 20.10 -20.45 22.53
N GLU A 323 21.43 -20.42 22.55
CA GLU A 323 22.27 -21.12 23.53
C GLU A 323 21.98 -20.67 24.99
N ASP A 324 22.38 -21.46 25.98
CA ASP A 324 22.10 -21.20 27.39
C ASP A 324 22.49 -19.79 27.84
N ASP A 325 23.70 -19.34 27.49
CA ASP A 325 24.20 -18.01 27.85
C ASP A 325 23.35 -16.90 27.22
N GLN A 326 22.90 -17.10 25.97
CA GLN A 326 22.04 -16.15 25.27
C GLN A 326 20.67 -16.03 25.94
N ARG A 327 20.09 -17.16 26.36
CA ARG A 327 18.80 -17.18 27.07
C ARG A 327 18.88 -16.52 28.45
N VAL A 328 20.01 -16.69 29.15
CA VAL A 328 20.27 -16.02 30.43
C VAL A 328 20.34 -14.51 30.23
N LEU A 329 21.17 -14.04 29.29
CA LEU A 329 21.32 -12.61 29.00
C LEU A 329 20.00 -11.99 28.49
N TYR A 330 19.26 -12.70 27.65
CA TYR A 330 17.96 -12.28 27.14
C TYR A 330 16.96 -11.96 28.26
N LYS A 331 16.98 -12.73 29.36
CA LYS A 331 16.12 -12.53 30.53
C LYS A 331 16.66 -11.45 31.46
N HIS A 332 17.96 -11.47 31.76
CA HIS A 332 18.53 -10.67 32.83
C HIS A 332 18.84 -9.21 32.44
N ILE A 333 19.33 -8.97 31.22
CA ILE A 333 19.69 -7.61 30.78
C ILE A 333 18.48 -6.65 30.81
N PRO A 334 17.26 -7.02 30.39
CA PRO A 334 16.09 -6.16 30.54
C PRO A 334 15.76 -5.78 31.99
N GLU A 335 16.06 -6.64 32.96
CA GLU A 335 15.86 -6.33 34.38
C GLU A 335 16.86 -5.29 34.88
N LEU A 336 18.11 -5.39 34.42
CA LEU A 336 19.14 -4.41 34.72
C LEU A 336 18.83 -3.07 34.05
N LEU A 337 18.47 -3.07 32.76
CA LEU A 337 18.11 -1.86 32.02
C LEU A 337 16.95 -1.11 32.68
N ARG A 338 15.92 -1.81 33.18
CA ARG A 338 14.81 -1.18 33.90
C ARG A 338 15.22 -0.47 35.20
N LYS A 339 16.37 -0.83 35.78
CA LYS A 339 16.91 -0.22 37.01
C LYS A 339 17.82 0.97 36.72
N CYS A 340 18.22 1.18 35.46
CA CYS A 340 19.02 2.33 35.06
C CYS A 340 18.18 3.61 35.17
N ARG A 341 18.64 4.57 35.98
CA ARG A 341 17.93 5.84 36.22
C ARG A 341 18.23 6.92 35.18
N ALA A 342 19.38 6.86 34.54
CA ALA A 342 19.85 7.82 33.56
C ALA A 342 20.22 7.08 32.27
N VAL A 343 19.23 6.47 31.62
CA VAL A 343 19.45 5.67 30.40
C VAL A 343 19.94 6.52 29.24
N GLU A 344 19.65 7.81 29.24
CA GLU A 344 20.16 8.80 28.29
C GLU A 344 21.69 8.93 28.33
N SER A 345 22.35 8.58 29.45
CA SER A 345 23.81 8.60 29.57
C SER A 345 24.49 7.60 28.62
N PHE A 346 23.79 6.54 28.20
CA PHE A 346 24.30 5.60 27.20
C PHE A 346 24.24 6.12 25.76
N LEU A 347 23.36 7.08 25.47
CA LEU A 347 23.16 7.62 24.12
C LEU A 347 23.94 8.91 23.88
N ALA A 348 24.18 9.67 24.95
CA ALA A 348 24.93 10.93 24.92
C ALA A 348 25.92 10.95 26.11
N PRO A 349 27.06 10.23 26.02
CA PRO A 349 28.07 10.23 27.07
C PRO A 349 28.55 11.66 27.31
N ARG A 350 28.47 12.11 28.57
CA ARG A 350 28.95 13.45 28.95
C ARG A 350 30.42 13.36 29.36
N PRO A 351 31.25 14.37 29.03
CA PRO A 351 32.70 14.35 29.32
C PRO A 351 33.03 14.18 30.82
N ASP A 352 32.10 14.52 31.71
CA ASP A 352 32.26 14.55 33.16
C ASP A 352 31.69 13.32 33.88
N ARG A 353 31.06 12.37 33.17
CA ARG A 353 30.51 11.14 33.75
C ARG A 353 30.74 9.93 32.83
N ASP A 354 31.59 9.02 33.30
CA ASP A 354 31.73 7.66 32.78
C ASP A 354 30.54 6.77 33.22
N TRP A 355 30.30 5.67 32.51
CA TRP A 355 29.12 4.78 32.60
C TRP A 355 28.89 4.13 33.96
#